data_AF-A0A4Q7FSJ5-F1
#
_entry.id   AF-A0A4Q7FSJ5-F1
#
_cell.length_a   1.000
_cell.length_b   1.000
_cell.length_c   1.000
_cell.angle_alpha   90.00
_cell.angle_beta   90.00
_cell.angle_gamma   90.00
#
_symmetry.space_group_name_H-M   'P 1'
#
loop_
_entity.id
_entity.type
_entity.pdbx_description
1 polymer ?
#
loop_
_entity_poly.entity_id
_entity_poly.type
_entity_poly.pdbx_seq_one_letter_code
_entity_poly.pdbx_strand_id
1 'polypeptide(L)'
;MRRERQKPPKVRPSLIDRIQLAASYGRQVDGIWIGSYFAPEHLPRVERALLLVKQHSPLQYSRIIRDLERIWIFLLPGGLAEYKHSLKACVLDKRSVADSAVNIEQIASAIVHEATHAKLERFGIEYDEDQRARIEAICFRRELAFAVRLPDGAQLWEDRHEI
;
A
#
# COMPACT_ATOMS: atom_id res chain seq x y z
N MET A 1 -20.12 29.87 -7.75
CA MET A 1 -19.13 29.94 -6.66
C MET A 1 -18.27 28.68 -6.69
N ARG A 2 -16.98 28.77 -7.04
CA ARG A 2 -16.04 27.67 -6.78
C ARG A 2 -15.76 27.68 -5.28
N ARG A 3 -16.16 26.64 -4.55
CA ARG A 3 -15.68 26.44 -3.17
C ARG A 3 -14.17 26.33 -3.24
N GLU A 4 -13.44 27.28 -2.66
CA GLU A 4 -12.02 27.11 -2.37
C GLU A 4 -11.90 25.85 -1.52
N ARG A 5 -11.30 24.80 -2.09
CA ARG A 5 -10.93 23.61 -1.32
C ARG A 5 -9.82 24.04 -0.38
N GLN A 6 -10.18 24.40 0.85
CA GLN A 6 -9.20 24.58 1.92
C GLN A 6 -8.39 23.30 2.01
N LYS A 7 -7.06 23.44 1.88
CA LYS A 7 -6.15 22.31 1.93
C LYS A 7 -6.01 21.94 3.41
N PRO A 8 -6.48 20.76 3.85
CA PRO A 8 -6.49 20.38 5.24
C PRO A 8 -5.05 20.24 5.80
N PRO A 9 -4.87 20.39 7.12
CA PRO A 9 -3.56 20.34 7.75
C PRO A 9 -2.92 18.97 7.55
N LYS A 10 -1.69 18.94 7.03
CA LYS A 10 -0.90 17.69 6.88
C LYS A 10 -0.79 17.00 8.23
N VAL A 11 -1.37 15.80 8.36
CA VAL A 11 -1.20 14.95 9.53
C VAL A 11 0.29 14.60 9.65
N ARG A 12 0.93 14.98 10.75
CA ARG A 12 2.36 14.71 10.97
C ARG A 12 2.53 13.36 11.66
N PRO A 13 3.65 12.63 11.41
CA PRO A 13 3.99 11.44 12.16
C PRO A 13 4.05 11.73 13.66
N SER A 14 3.43 10.88 14.47
CA SER A 14 3.52 10.96 15.94
C SER A 14 4.96 10.68 16.41
N LEU A 15 5.27 11.02 17.67
CA LEU A 15 6.58 10.69 18.25
C LEU A 15 6.81 9.17 18.27
N ILE A 16 5.76 8.40 18.57
CA ILE A 16 5.79 6.93 18.56
C ILE A 16 6.11 6.41 17.16
N ASP A 17 5.45 6.93 16.12
CA ASP A 17 5.73 6.52 14.74
C ASP A 17 7.20 6.75 14.36
N ARG A 18 7.77 7.89 14.78
CA ARG A 18 9.17 8.22 14.49
C ARG A 18 10.14 7.26 15.19
N ILE A 19 9.88 6.95 16.46
CA ILE A 19 10.68 6.00 17.24
C ILE A 19 10.60 4.61 16.59
N GLN A 20 9.40 4.17 16.24
CA GLN A 20 9.19 2.87 15.61
C GLN A 20 9.87 2.78 14.24
N LEU A 21 9.77 3.84 13.42
CA LEU A 21 10.49 3.89 12.15
C LEU A 21 12.01 3.90 12.33
N ALA A 22 12.52 4.66 13.30
CA ALA A 22 13.96 4.71 13.58
C ALA A 22 14.52 3.37 14.07
N ALA A 23 13.72 2.59 14.81
CA ALA A 23 14.09 1.25 15.27
C ALA A 23 13.85 0.15 14.22
N SER A 24 13.26 0.47 13.06
CA SER A 24 12.96 -0.52 12.02
C SER A 24 14.20 -0.87 11.19
N TYR A 25 14.28 -2.12 10.77
CA TYR A 25 15.19 -2.53 9.69
C TYR A 25 14.64 -2.01 8.37
N GLY A 26 15.49 -1.50 7.48
CA GLY A 26 15.02 -1.07 6.18
C GLY A 26 16.11 -0.80 5.16
N ARG A 27 15.69 -0.70 3.89
CA ARG A 27 16.55 -0.37 2.75
C ARG A 27 15.77 0.36 1.67
N GLN A 28 16.49 0.97 0.75
CA GLN A 28 15.92 1.69 -0.40
C GLN A 28 15.82 0.75 -1.60
N VAL A 29 14.70 0.81 -2.32
CA VAL A 29 14.46 0.12 -3.58
C VAL A 29 13.90 1.14 -4.56
N ASP A 30 14.62 1.47 -5.63
CA ASP A 30 14.19 2.45 -6.64
C ASP A 30 13.65 3.79 -6.06
N GLY A 31 14.18 4.23 -4.91
CA GLY A 31 13.80 5.47 -4.24
C GLY A 31 12.63 5.39 -3.26
N ILE A 32 12.01 4.21 -3.09
CA ILE A 32 11.08 3.96 -1.98
C ILE A 32 11.77 3.20 -0.85
N TRP A 33 11.52 3.62 0.40
CA TRP A 33 12.00 2.88 1.57
C TRP A 33 11.09 1.67 1.81
N ILE A 34 11.68 0.49 1.99
CA ILE A 34 11.01 -0.66 2.55
C ILE A 34 11.59 -0.96 3.93
N GLY A 35 10.74 -1.31 4.88
CA GLY A 35 11.23 -1.68 6.20
C GLY A 35 10.27 -2.49 7.04
N SER A 36 10.77 -3.00 8.15
CA SER A 36 10.08 -3.89 9.08
C SER A 36 10.48 -3.53 10.49
N TYR A 37 9.49 -3.33 11.36
CA TYR A 37 9.76 -3.03 12.77
C TYR A 37 10.30 -4.23 13.55
N PHE A 38 9.94 -5.46 13.16
CA PHE A 38 10.25 -6.66 13.94
C PHE A 38 11.47 -7.41 13.43
N ALA A 39 11.54 -7.69 12.12
CA ALA A 39 12.58 -8.53 11.52
C ALA A 39 12.77 -8.27 10.02
N PRO A 40 14.02 -8.29 9.49
CA PRO A 40 14.31 -8.01 8.09
C PRO A 40 13.95 -9.16 7.13
N GLU A 41 13.66 -10.37 7.63
CA GLU A 41 13.39 -11.59 6.86
C GLU A 41 12.20 -11.48 5.88
N HIS A 42 11.27 -10.57 6.15
CA HIS A 42 10.10 -10.33 5.29
C HIS A 42 10.36 -9.32 4.17
N LEU A 43 11.45 -8.55 4.22
CA LEU A 43 11.78 -7.54 3.21
C LEU A 43 11.94 -8.13 1.80
N PRO A 44 12.61 -9.30 1.60
CA PRO A 44 12.69 -9.92 0.27
C PRO A 44 11.33 -10.27 -0.32
N ARG A 45 10.33 -10.61 0.50
CA ARG A 45 8.97 -10.92 0.02
C ARG A 45 8.29 -9.67 -0.54
N VAL A 46 8.41 -8.54 0.14
CA VAL A 46 7.91 -7.23 -0.32
C VAL A 46 8.64 -6.76 -1.58
N GLU A 47 9.94 -7.00 -1.69
CA GLU A 47 10.68 -6.69 -2.92
C GLU A 47 10.22 -7.52 -4.11
N ARG A 48 9.99 -8.81 -3.92
CA ARG A 48 9.44 -9.67 -4.97
C ARG A 48 8.08 -9.16 -5.43
N ALA A 49 7.22 -8.71 -4.51
CA ALA A 49 5.95 -8.08 -4.86
C ALA A 49 6.15 -6.79 -5.68
N LEU A 50 7.08 -5.92 -5.27
CA LEU A 50 7.43 -4.71 -6.03
C LEU A 50 7.97 -5.03 -7.44
N LEU A 51 8.85 -6.02 -7.55
CA LEU A 51 9.38 -6.48 -8.83
C LEU A 51 8.28 -7.05 -9.73
N LEU A 52 7.34 -7.79 -9.16
CA LEU A 52 6.17 -8.30 -9.88
C LEU A 52 5.32 -7.15 -10.45
N VAL A 53 5.04 -6.11 -9.64
CA VAL A 53 4.35 -4.91 -10.14
C VAL A 53 5.16 -4.23 -11.25
N LYS A 54 6.48 -4.11 -11.08
CA LYS A 54 7.38 -3.50 -12.08
C LYS A 54 7.33 -4.24 -13.41
N GLN A 55 7.35 -5.57 -13.37
CA GLN A 55 7.34 -6.44 -14.55
C GLN A 55 6.00 -6.41 -15.29
N HIS A 56 4.89 -6.56 -14.56
CA HIS A 56 3.57 -6.72 -15.18
C HIS A 56 2.81 -5.40 -15.36
N SER A 57 3.18 -4.35 -14.62
CA SER A 57 2.58 -3.03 -14.77
C SER A 57 3.53 -1.88 -14.40
N PRO A 58 4.45 -1.49 -15.30
CA PRO A 58 5.35 -0.36 -15.10
C PRO A 58 4.64 0.95 -14.74
N LEU A 59 3.43 1.16 -15.29
CA LEU A 59 2.58 2.29 -14.95
C LEU A 59 2.13 2.27 -13.48
N GLN A 60 1.80 1.11 -12.93
CA GLN A 60 1.47 1.00 -11.50
C GLN A 60 2.70 1.21 -10.64
N TYR A 61 3.82 0.60 -11.04
CA TYR A 61 5.08 0.71 -10.34
C TYR A 61 5.53 2.17 -10.21
N SER A 62 5.54 2.93 -11.31
CA SER A 62 5.86 4.37 -11.27
C SER A 62 4.93 5.17 -10.34
N ARG A 63 3.66 4.76 -10.19
CA ARG A 63 2.71 5.40 -9.27
C ARG A 63 3.03 5.06 -7.82
N ILE A 64 3.40 3.82 -7.51
CA ILE A 64 3.90 3.42 -6.18
C ILE A 64 5.08 4.31 -5.78
N ILE A 65 6.14 4.37 -6.61
CA ILE A 65 7.35 5.13 -6.33
C ILE A 65 7.09 6.63 -6.14
N ARG A 66 6.12 7.18 -6.88
CA ARG A 66 5.80 8.61 -6.85
C ARG A 66 4.83 8.99 -5.72
N ASP A 67 3.92 8.08 -5.36
CA ASP A 67 2.77 8.39 -4.51
C ASP A 67 3.03 7.95 -3.04
N LEU A 68 3.85 6.92 -2.82
CA LEU A 68 4.27 6.46 -1.49
C LEU A 68 5.68 6.94 -1.16
N GLU A 69 5.93 7.22 0.12
CA GLU A 69 7.30 7.43 0.62
C GLU A 69 7.93 6.15 1.18
N ARG A 70 7.08 5.18 1.58
CA ARG A 70 7.53 3.96 2.24
C ARG A 70 6.53 2.81 2.17
N ILE A 71 7.07 1.60 2.26
CA ILE A 71 6.32 0.38 2.57
C ILE A 71 6.83 -0.15 3.90
N TRP A 72 5.95 -0.34 4.87
CA TRP A 72 6.33 -0.68 6.23
C TRP A 72 5.61 -1.92 6.72
N ILE A 73 6.37 -2.92 7.15
CA ILE A 73 5.83 -4.15 7.72
C ILE A 73 5.65 -3.92 9.22
N PHE A 74 4.39 -3.87 9.65
CA PHE A 74 4.00 -3.60 11.02
C PHE A 74 2.78 -4.45 11.41
N LEU A 75 2.44 -4.51 12.70
CA LEU A 75 1.25 -5.22 13.14
C LEU A 75 0.03 -4.31 12.98
N LEU A 76 -0.94 -4.72 12.18
CA LEU A 76 -2.19 -3.98 11.97
C LEU A 76 -3.32 -4.51 12.87
N PRO A 77 -4.36 -3.71 13.17
CA PRO A 77 -5.52 -4.21 13.89
C PRO A 77 -6.33 -5.24 13.07
N GLY A 78 -6.24 -5.19 11.74
CA GLY A 78 -6.84 -6.17 10.81
C GLY A 78 -6.49 -5.86 9.35
N GLY A 79 -6.84 -6.78 8.45
CA GLY A 79 -6.56 -6.64 7.01
C GLY A 79 -5.12 -6.97 6.62
N LEU A 80 -4.87 -7.00 5.31
CA LEU A 80 -3.54 -7.30 4.76
C LEU A 80 -2.64 -6.05 4.70
N ALA A 81 -3.25 -4.88 4.47
CA ALA A 81 -2.57 -3.62 4.35
C ALA A 81 -3.48 -2.44 4.75
N GLU A 82 -2.87 -1.30 5.06
CA GLU A 82 -3.55 -0.01 5.15
C GLU A 82 -2.64 1.13 4.66
N TYR A 83 -3.23 2.19 4.13
CA TYR A 83 -2.53 3.43 3.85
C TYR A 83 -2.49 4.33 5.08
N LYS A 84 -1.29 4.50 5.66
CA LYS A 84 -1.08 5.40 6.79
C LYS A 84 -0.69 6.79 6.32
N HIS A 85 -1.68 7.67 6.26
CA HIS A 85 -1.62 9.08 5.83
C HIS A 85 -0.43 9.87 6.40
N SER A 86 -0.25 9.84 7.73
CA SER A 86 0.80 10.61 8.42
C SER A 86 2.21 10.23 7.99
N LEU A 87 2.37 9.02 7.47
CA LEU A 87 3.61 8.44 7.01
C LEU A 87 3.64 8.25 5.49
N LYS A 88 2.60 8.61 4.73
CA LYS A 88 2.48 8.24 3.31
C LYS A 88 2.97 6.81 3.02
N ALA A 89 2.55 5.91 3.88
CA ALA A 89 3.09 4.55 3.97
C ALA A 89 2.02 3.55 3.55
N CYS A 90 2.40 2.60 2.70
CA CYS A 90 1.67 1.33 2.65
C CYS A 90 2.16 0.51 3.84
N VAL A 91 1.31 0.31 4.83
CA VAL A 91 1.62 -0.56 5.97
C VAL A 91 1.08 -1.94 5.65
N LEU A 92 1.93 -2.96 5.68
CA LEU A 92 1.56 -4.36 5.45
C LEU A 92 1.49 -5.08 6.80
N ASP A 93 0.43 -5.85 7.04
CA ASP A 93 0.35 -6.64 8.27
C ASP A 93 1.43 -7.72 8.29
N LYS A 94 2.23 -7.72 9.35
CA LYS A 94 3.31 -8.68 9.55
C LYS A 94 2.84 -10.13 9.39
N ARG A 95 1.69 -10.50 9.97
CA ARG A 95 1.19 -11.88 9.96
C ARG A 95 0.84 -12.29 8.54
N SER A 96 0.20 -11.41 7.77
CA SER A 96 -0.09 -11.64 6.35
C SER A 96 1.18 -11.78 5.50
N VAL A 97 2.22 -10.98 5.73
CA VAL A 97 3.48 -11.11 4.98
C VAL A 97 4.24 -12.39 5.36
N ALA A 98 4.12 -12.84 6.61
CA ALA A 98 4.73 -14.07 7.10
C ALA A 98 3.98 -15.34 6.66
N ASP A 99 2.68 -15.23 6.37
CA ASP A 99 1.84 -16.35 5.99
C ASP A 99 2.18 -16.84 4.56
N SER A 100 2.47 -18.14 4.44
CA SER A 100 2.72 -18.77 3.14
C SER A 100 1.48 -18.88 2.27
N ALA A 101 0.28 -18.87 2.85
CA ALA A 101 -0.99 -18.89 2.12
C ALA A 101 -1.25 -17.57 1.39
N VAL A 102 -0.71 -16.46 1.90
CA VAL A 102 -0.80 -15.14 1.27
C VAL A 102 0.26 -15.04 0.18
N ASN A 103 -0.10 -15.17 -1.09
CA ASN A 103 0.87 -15.17 -2.18
C ASN A 103 1.46 -13.77 -2.49
N ILE A 104 2.47 -13.74 -3.38
CA ILE A 104 3.20 -12.50 -3.72
C ILE A 104 2.29 -11.53 -4.49
N GLU A 105 1.38 -12.08 -5.29
CA GLU A 105 0.41 -11.38 -6.11
C GLU A 105 -0.59 -10.62 -5.23
N GLN A 106 -1.05 -11.22 -4.14
CA GLN A 106 -1.89 -10.60 -3.12
C GLN A 106 -1.18 -9.43 -2.43
N ILE A 107 0.10 -9.58 -2.08
CA ILE A 107 0.91 -8.49 -1.51
C ILE A 107 1.09 -7.36 -2.53
N ALA A 108 1.40 -7.70 -3.78
CA ALA A 108 1.55 -6.75 -4.87
C ALA A 108 0.26 -5.95 -5.13
N SER A 109 -0.88 -6.64 -5.17
CA SER A 109 -2.21 -6.05 -5.34
C SER A 109 -2.56 -5.08 -4.21
N ALA A 110 -2.26 -5.44 -2.96
CA ALA A 110 -2.45 -4.52 -1.83
C ALA A 110 -1.54 -3.28 -1.90
N ILE A 111 -0.28 -3.42 -2.31
CA ILE A 111 0.60 -2.25 -2.51
C ILE A 111 0.02 -1.32 -3.60
N VAL A 112 -0.52 -1.88 -4.69
CA VAL A 112 -1.20 -1.09 -5.73
C VAL A 112 -2.46 -0.41 -5.20
N HIS A 113 -3.20 -1.08 -4.33
CA HIS A 113 -4.37 -0.55 -3.64
C HIS A 113 -3.98 0.66 -2.78
N GLU A 114 -3.02 0.51 -1.87
CA GLU A 114 -2.60 1.59 -0.97
C GLU A 114 -1.92 2.76 -1.71
N ALA A 115 -1.16 2.49 -2.77
CA ALA A 115 -0.64 3.55 -3.63
C ALA A 115 -1.77 4.36 -4.30
N THR A 116 -2.95 3.77 -4.48
CA THR A 116 -4.13 4.48 -5.01
C THR A 116 -4.75 5.40 -3.96
N HIS A 117 -4.81 5.00 -2.68
CA HIS A 117 -5.15 5.90 -1.58
C HIS A 117 -4.19 7.09 -1.52
N ALA A 118 -2.88 6.83 -1.56
CA ALA A 118 -1.86 7.88 -1.55
C ALA A 118 -2.01 8.87 -2.71
N LYS A 119 -2.34 8.35 -3.91
CA LYS A 119 -2.63 9.18 -5.08
C LYS A 119 -3.84 10.08 -4.84
N LEU A 120 -4.94 9.53 -4.33
CA LEU A 120 -6.18 10.28 -4.08
C LEU A 120 -5.96 11.38 -3.04
N GLU A 121 -5.26 11.08 -1.95
CA GLU A 121 -4.87 12.05 -0.93
C GLU A 121 -4.04 13.19 -1.54
N ARG A 122 -3.07 12.90 -2.40
CA ARG A 122 -2.30 13.95 -3.08
C ARG A 122 -3.17 14.88 -3.92
N PHE A 123 -4.27 14.38 -4.49
CA PHE A 123 -5.27 15.19 -5.20
C PHE A 123 -6.30 15.88 -4.28
N GLY A 124 -6.12 15.80 -2.97
CA GLY A 124 -6.99 16.41 -1.96
C GLY A 124 -8.31 15.68 -1.78
N ILE A 125 -8.33 14.38 -2.06
CA ILE A 125 -9.45 13.48 -1.74
C ILE A 125 -9.03 12.74 -0.48
N GLU A 126 -9.56 13.16 0.66
CA GLU A 126 -9.28 12.54 1.95
C GLU A 126 -10.14 11.30 2.17
N TYR A 127 -9.67 10.44 3.07
CA TYR A 127 -10.49 9.35 3.57
C TYR A 127 -11.56 9.93 4.50
N ASP A 128 -12.78 9.94 3.99
CA ASP A 128 -13.99 10.30 4.72
C ASP A 128 -14.87 9.05 4.71
N GLU A 129 -15.39 8.63 5.87
CA GLU A 129 -16.24 7.44 5.97
C GLU A 129 -17.46 7.54 5.04
N ASP A 130 -18.00 8.75 4.83
CA ASP A 130 -19.10 8.99 3.90
C ASP A 130 -18.70 8.75 2.43
N GLN A 131 -17.40 8.85 2.11
CA GLN A 131 -16.84 8.62 0.78
C GLN A 131 -16.15 7.27 0.63
N ARG A 132 -16.01 6.51 1.72
CA ARG A 132 -15.27 5.25 1.78
C ARG A 132 -15.63 4.32 0.63
N ALA A 133 -16.90 3.97 0.46
CA ALA A 133 -17.35 3.08 -0.60
C ALA A 133 -16.92 3.55 -2.01
N ARG A 134 -16.89 4.87 -2.26
CA ARG A 134 -16.47 5.44 -3.55
C ARG A 134 -14.95 5.40 -3.72
N ILE A 135 -14.21 5.67 -2.65
CA ILE A 135 -12.74 5.59 -2.63
C ILE A 135 -12.30 4.15 -2.85
N GLU A 136 -12.84 3.22 -2.07
CA GLU A 136 -12.59 1.78 -2.19
C GLU A 136 -12.91 1.27 -3.59
N ALA A 137 -14.05 1.67 -4.19
CA ALA A 137 -14.38 1.29 -5.55
C ALA A 137 -13.37 1.81 -6.60
N ILE A 138 -12.65 2.90 -6.35
CA ILE A 138 -11.55 3.35 -7.22
C ILE A 138 -10.32 2.50 -7.00
N CYS A 139 -9.98 2.20 -5.74
CA CYS A 139 -8.87 1.35 -5.36
C CYS A 139 -9.03 -0.07 -5.91
N PHE A 140 -10.19 -0.71 -5.73
CA PHE A 140 -10.51 -2.03 -6.28
C PHE A 140 -10.45 -2.09 -7.81
N ARG A 141 -10.97 -1.08 -8.53
CA ARG A 141 -10.83 -1.04 -10.00
C ARG A 141 -9.36 -1.02 -10.41
N ARG A 142 -8.52 -0.36 -9.62
CA ARG A 142 -7.09 -0.24 -9.88
C ARG A 142 -6.33 -1.51 -9.59
N GLU A 143 -6.69 -2.17 -8.50
CA GLU A 143 -6.22 -3.49 -8.11
C GLU A 143 -6.60 -4.52 -9.17
N LEU A 144 -7.88 -4.59 -9.56
CA LEU A 144 -8.35 -5.48 -10.63
C LEU A 144 -7.60 -5.24 -11.94
N ALA A 145 -7.41 -3.98 -12.33
CA ALA A 145 -6.63 -3.65 -13.52
C ALA A 145 -5.18 -4.17 -13.44
N PHE A 146 -4.57 -4.22 -12.25
CA PHE A 146 -3.27 -4.85 -12.07
C PHE A 146 -3.39 -6.38 -12.09
N ALA A 147 -4.33 -6.96 -11.34
CA ALA A 147 -4.53 -8.39 -11.23
C ALA A 147 -4.67 -9.07 -12.60
N VAL A 148 -5.50 -8.53 -13.51
CA VAL A 148 -5.69 -9.09 -14.87
C VAL A 148 -4.43 -9.10 -15.75
N ARG A 149 -3.33 -8.47 -15.32
CA ARG A 149 -2.02 -8.47 -16.02
C ARG A 149 -1.06 -9.53 -15.46
N LEU A 150 -1.42 -10.17 -14.35
CA LEU A 150 -0.66 -11.25 -13.75
C LEU A 150 -0.99 -12.58 -14.44
N PRO A 151 -0.03 -13.51 -14.53
CA PRO A 151 -0.33 -14.91 -14.78
C PRO A 151 -1.33 -15.38 -13.71
N ASP A 152 -2.42 -16.02 -14.12
CA ASP A 152 -3.51 -16.48 -13.24
C ASP A 152 -4.27 -15.39 -12.47
N GLY A 153 -4.17 -14.14 -12.94
CA GLY A 153 -4.75 -12.94 -12.31
C GLY A 153 -6.25 -12.92 -12.05
N ALA A 154 -7.03 -13.73 -12.79
CA ALA A 154 -8.48 -13.84 -12.60
C ALA A 154 -8.83 -14.63 -11.33
N GLN A 155 -8.15 -15.74 -11.07
CA GLN A 155 -8.40 -16.62 -9.93
C GLN A 155 -8.03 -15.94 -8.60
N LEU A 156 -6.95 -15.16 -8.60
CA LEU A 156 -6.49 -14.38 -7.44
C LEU A 156 -7.47 -13.29 -6.99
N TRP A 157 -8.30 -12.78 -7.90
CA TRP A 157 -9.28 -11.74 -7.59
C TRP A 157 -10.50 -12.34 -6.90
N GLU A 158 -10.95 -13.51 -7.34
CA GLU A 158 -12.07 -14.26 -6.74
C GLU A 158 -11.74 -14.66 -5.30
N ASP A 159 -10.59 -15.28 -5.05
CA ASP A 159 -10.17 -15.76 -3.71
C ASP A 159 -10.06 -14.65 -2.65
N ARG A 160 -9.81 -13.40 -3.06
CA ARG A 160 -9.68 -12.25 -2.15
C ARG A 160 -11.04 -11.63 -1.77
N HIS A 161 -12.07 -11.79 -2.60
CA HIS A 161 -13.36 -11.10 -2.43
C HIS A 161 -14.53 -12.06 -2.14
N GLU A 162 -14.26 -13.35 -1.96
CA GLU A 162 -15.21 -14.38 -1.48
C GLU A 162 -15.20 -14.60 0.05
N ILE A 163 -14.62 -13.68 0.85
CA ILE A 163 -14.66 -13.71 2.33
C ILE A 163 -15.58 -12.62 2.87
#